data_AF-A0A9K3DCI1-F1
#
_entry.id   AF-A0A9K3DCI1-F1
#
_cell.length_a   1.000
_cell.length_b   1.000
_cell.length_c   1.000
_cell.angle_alpha   90.00
_cell.angle_beta   90.00
_cell.angle_gamma   90.00
#
_symmetry.space_group_name_H-M   'P 1'
#
loop_
_entity.id
_entity.type
_entity.pdbx_description
1 polymer ?
#
loop_
_entity_poly.entity_id
_entity_poly.type
_entity_poly.pdbx_seq_one_letter_code
_entity_poly.pdbx_strand_id
1 'polypeptide(L)'
;QGFTKYCTAHGLCVMQLLSELFTEFDRVVIGYASKGVTKVKTIGDAYELKRSFSVEELDASPMSVVRDAVAAMTRAAYELVQTALSIFEERQVSLGVRCGMAVGPGMSGTIG
;
A
#
# COMPACT_ATOMS: atom_id res chain seq x y z
N GLN A 1 -13.84 3.40 -2.65
CA GLN A 1 -14.97 3.79 -3.52
C GLN A 1 -15.68 4.99 -2.92
N GLY A 2 -16.10 5.94 -3.77
CA GLY A 2 -16.75 7.20 -3.36
C GLY A 2 -15.88 8.46 -3.52
N PHE A 3 -14.60 8.30 -3.86
CA PHE A 3 -13.61 9.39 -3.90
C PHE A 3 -14.00 10.52 -4.88
N THR A 4 -14.41 10.18 -6.10
CA THR A 4 -14.83 11.17 -7.11
C THR A 4 -15.99 12.05 -6.66
N LYS A 5 -16.97 11.48 -5.94
CA LYS A 5 -18.14 12.22 -5.42
C LYS A 5 -17.77 13.17 -4.28
N TYR A 6 -16.81 12.76 -3.45
CA TYR A 6 -16.29 13.58 -2.34
C TYR A 6 -15.43 14.76 -2.85
N CYS A 7 -14.64 14.53 -3.91
CA CYS A 7 -13.82 15.57 -4.55
C CYS A 7 -14.61 16.78 -5.05
N THR A 8 -15.80 16.53 -5.61
CA THR A 8 -16.63 17.59 -6.22
C THR A 8 -17.19 18.57 -5.18
N ALA A 9 -17.36 18.13 -3.93
CA ALA A 9 -17.92 18.95 -2.85
C ALA A 9 -16.86 19.59 -1.95
N HIS A 10 -15.66 19.01 -1.84
CA HIS A 10 -14.69 19.38 -0.79
C HIS A 10 -13.22 19.37 -1.25
N GLY A 11 -12.92 19.97 -2.41
CA GLY A 11 -11.62 19.87 -3.09
C GLY A 11 -10.36 20.06 -2.22
N LEU A 12 -10.33 21.09 -1.35
CA LEU A 12 -9.18 21.32 -0.45
C LEU A 12 -9.09 20.28 0.68
N CYS A 13 -10.23 19.88 1.26
CA CYS A 13 -10.26 18.88 2.33
C CYS A 13 -9.89 17.47 1.81
N VAL A 14 -10.12 17.20 0.53
CA VAL A 14 -9.72 15.93 -0.10
C VAL A 14 -8.21 15.80 -0.16
N MET A 15 -7.50 16.86 -0.57
CA MET A 15 -6.05 16.84 -0.63
C MET A 15 -5.43 16.68 0.75
N GLN A 16 -6.01 17.32 1.77
CA GLN A 16 -5.59 17.13 3.16
C GLN A 16 -5.80 15.69 3.65
N LEU A 17 -6.97 15.10 3.37
CA LEU A 17 -7.27 13.71 3.70
C LEU A 17 -6.32 12.73 3.00
N LEU A 18 -6.04 12.93 1.71
CA LEU A 18 -5.08 12.11 0.98
C LEU A 18 -3.66 12.25 1.52
N SER A 19 -3.26 13.49 1.84
CA SER A 19 -1.94 13.75 2.41
C SER A 19 -1.77 13.05 3.76
N GLU A 20 -2.80 13.07 4.61
CA GLU A 20 -2.83 12.36 5.89
C GLU A 20 -2.77 10.84 5.68
N LEU A 21 -3.62 10.28 4.81
CA LEU A 21 -3.60 8.86 4.46
C LEU A 21 -2.24 8.39 3.97
N PHE A 22 -1.63 9.10 3.02
CA PHE A 22 -0.34 8.71 2.49
C PHE A 22 0.79 8.86 3.49
N THR A 23 0.71 9.84 4.40
CA THR A 23 1.67 9.97 5.49
C THR A 23 1.60 8.78 6.44
N GLU A 24 0.40 8.37 6.85
CA GLU A 24 0.24 7.20 7.73
C GLU A 24 0.57 5.89 7.00
N PHE A 25 0.24 5.78 5.72
CA PHE A 25 0.63 4.62 4.91
C PHE A 25 2.15 4.50 4.80
N ASP A 26 2.85 5.62 4.57
CA ASP A 26 4.30 5.63 4.52
C ASP A 26 4.91 5.18 5.86
N ARG A 27 4.31 5.56 7.00
CA ARG A 27 4.74 5.07 8.34
C ARG A 27 4.57 3.57 8.50
N VAL A 28 3.42 3.02 8.10
CA VAL A 28 3.18 1.57 8.13
C VAL A 28 4.25 0.87 7.30
N VAL A 29 4.51 1.34 6.08
CA VAL A 29 5.45 0.71 5.15
C VAL A 29 6.90 0.78 5.66
N ILE A 30 7.29 1.86 6.31
CA ILE A 30 8.61 1.97 6.98
C ILE A 30 8.79 0.83 8.00
N GLY A 31 7.74 0.47 8.74
CA GLY A 31 7.76 -0.66 9.67
C GLY A 31 8.01 -2.04 9.01
N TYR A 32 7.73 -2.14 7.71
CA TYR A 32 7.94 -3.36 6.91
C TYR A 32 9.18 -3.29 6.00
N ALA A 33 9.94 -2.19 6.02
CA ALA A 33 11.13 -2.02 5.18
C ALA A 33 12.21 -3.07 5.48
N SER A 34 12.39 -3.46 6.74
CA SER A 34 13.30 -4.56 7.15
C SER A 34 12.88 -5.93 6.60
N LYS A 35 11.61 -6.06 6.20
CA LYS A 35 11.05 -7.22 5.51
C LYS A 35 10.96 -6.96 4.00
N GLY A 36 11.76 -6.07 3.43
CA GLY A 36 11.82 -5.85 1.97
C GLY A 36 10.51 -5.40 1.32
N VAL A 37 9.52 -4.94 2.09
CA VAL A 37 8.31 -4.31 1.55
C VAL A 37 8.65 -2.87 1.21
N THR A 38 8.33 -2.46 -0.01
CA THR A 38 8.69 -1.14 -0.53
C THR A 38 7.49 -0.49 -1.21
N LYS A 39 7.36 0.82 -1.02
CA LYS A 39 6.44 1.65 -1.80
C LYS A 39 6.98 1.77 -3.22
N VAL A 40 6.12 1.52 -4.20
CA VAL A 40 6.46 1.73 -5.62
C VAL A 40 6.18 3.18 -5.97
N LYS A 41 4.94 3.60 -5.81
CA LYS A 41 4.45 4.95 -6.11
C LYS A 41 3.05 5.15 -5.58
N THR A 42 2.60 6.39 -5.66
CA THR A 42 1.21 6.79 -5.50
C THR A 42 0.69 7.26 -6.85
N ILE A 43 -0.46 6.77 -7.30
CA ILE A 43 -1.12 7.20 -8.55
C ILE A 43 -2.53 7.67 -8.22
N GLY A 44 -2.75 8.99 -8.15
CA GLY A 44 -4.04 9.54 -7.73
C GLY A 44 -4.38 9.13 -6.30
N ASP A 45 -5.46 8.36 -6.13
CA ASP A 45 -5.90 7.77 -4.85
C ASP A 45 -5.39 6.33 -4.62
N ALA A 46 -4.61 5.78 -5.56
CA ALA A 46 -4.03 4.44 -5.44
C ALA A 46 -2.63 4.47 -4.83
N TYR A 47 -2.39 3.57 -3.88
CA TYR A 47 -1.10 3.39 -3.20
C TYR A 47 -0.55 1.99 -3.50
N GLU A 48 0.65 1.94 -4.10
CA GLU A 48 1.22 0.69 -4.63
C GLU A 48 2.40 0.21 -3.78
N LEU A 49 2.34 -1.06 -3.37
CA LEU A 49 3.38 -1.76 -2.64
C LEU A 49 3.92 -2.94 -3.42
N LYS A 50 5.22 -3.21 -3.27
CA LYS A 50 5.83 -4.44 -3.75
C LYS A 50 6.84 -4.99 -2.74
N ARG A 51 7.01 -6.31 -2.80
CA ARG A 51 8.19 -7.00 -2.30
C ARG A 51 8.73 -7.85 -3.43
N SER A 52 9.90 -7.48 -3.93
CA SER A 52 10.56 -8.15 -5.04
C SER A 52 11.61 -9.12 -4.54
N PHE A 53 11.83 -10.17 -5.31
CA PHE A 53 13.00 -11.04 -5.23
C PHE A 53 13.75 -10.91 -6.56
N SER A 54 15.08 -10.91 -6.53
CA SER A 54 15.86 -11.22 -7.73
C SER A 54 15.65 -12.70 -8.11
N VAL A 55 15.98 -13.07 -9.34
CA VAL A 55 15.87 -14.48 -9.78
C VAL A 55 16.78 -15.36 -8.93
N GLU A 56 18.00 -14.88 -8.69
CA GLU A 56 19.01 -15.57 -7.88
C GLU A 56 18.57 -15.68 -6.41
N GLU A 57 17.97 -14.63 -5.86
CA GLU A 57 17.42 -14.65 -4.49
C GLU A 57 16.27 -15.63 -4.37
N LEU A 58 15.38 -15.70 -5.37
CA LEU A 58 14.23 -16.60 -5.33
C LEU A 58 14.67 -18.06 -5.44
N ASP A 59 15.62 -18.37 -6.33
CA ASP A 59 16.15 -19.72 -6.53
C ASP A 59 16.95 -20.20 -5.31
N ALA A 60 17.67 -19.30 -4.65
CA ALA A 60 18.42 -19.60 -3.42
C ALA A 60 17.53 -19.61 -2.16
N SER A 61 16.34 -19.02 -2.21
CA SER A 61 15.47 -18.87 -1.04
C SER A 61 14.66 -20.13 -0.76
N PRO A 62 14.66 -20.63 0.49
CA PRO A 62 13.73 -21.68 0.87
C PRO A 62 12.29 -21.15 0.86
N MET A 63 11.32 -22.05 0.66
CA MET A 63 9.90 -21.71 0.65
C MET A 63 9.41 -21.02 1.93
N SER A 64 10.10 -21.19 3.06
CA SER A 64 9.82 -20.46 4.31
C SER A 64 10.02 -18.95 4.16
N VAL A 65 11.08 -18.51 3.48
CA VAL A 65 11.37 -17.09 3.24
C VAL A 65 10.32 -16.47 2.32
N VAL A 66 9.92 -17.20 1.26
CA VAL A 66 8.87 -16.76 0.34
C VAL A 66 7.53 -16.65 1.07
N ARG A 67 7.18 -17.63 1.91
CA ARG A 67 5.96 -17.57 2.73
C ARG A 67 5.98 -16.39 3.69
N ASP A 68 7.10 -16.15 4.36
CA ASP A 68 7.23 -15.04 5.32
C ASP A 68 7.16 -13.68 4.60
N ALA A 69 7.62 -13.60 3.35
CA ALA A 69 7.47 -12.45 2.48
C ALA A 69 6.01 -12.17 2.11
N VAL A 70 5.27 -13.20 1.69
CA VAL A 70 3.83 -13.09 1.40
C VAL A 70 3.05 -12.73 2.67
N ALA A 71 3.41 -13.31 3.82
CA ALA A 71 2.81 -12.97 5.10
C ALA A 71 3.07 -11.51 5.49
N ALA A 72 4.29 -11.01 5.28
CA ALA A 72 4.64 -9.61 5.53
C ALA A 72 3.81 -8.66 4.64
N MET A 73 3.70 -8.95 3.34
CA MET A 73 2.86 -8.19 2.41
C MET A 73 1.39 -8.20 2.82
N THR A 74 0.88 -9.35 3.25
CA THR A 74 -0.53 -9.50 3.65
C THR A 74 -0.82 -8.70 4.92
N ARG A 75 0.10 -8.73 5.89
CA ARG A 75 -0.03 -7.94 7.12
C ARG A 75 0.07 -6.44 6.85
N ALA A 76 1.02 -6.01 6.01
CA ALA A 76 1.12 -4.62 5.60
C ALA A 76 -0.18 -4.15 4.92
N ALA A 77 -0.72 -4.93 3.98
CA ALA A 77 -1.99 -4.63 3.33
C ALA A 77 -3.15 -4.51 4.32
N TYR A 78 -3.24 -5.43 5.29
CA TYR A 78 -4.24 -5.40 6.35
C TYR A 78 -4.12 -4.13 7.21
N GLU A 79 -2.92 -3.79 7.67
CA GLU A 79 -2.67 -2.59 8.48
C GLU A 79 -3.02 -1.31 7.70
N LEU A 80 -2.66 -1.21 6.42
CA LEU A 80 -3.06 -0.08 5.57
C LEU A 80 -4.59 0.08 5.50
N VAL A 81 -5.31 -1.02 5.34
CA VAL A 81 -6.78 -0.99 5.32
C VAL A 81 -7.33 -0.53 6.67
N GLN A 82 -6.80 -1.05 7.78
CA GLN A 82 -7.21 -0.62 9.12
C GLN A 82 -6.94 0.88 9.34
N THR A 83 -5.74 1.35 9.03
CA THR A 83 -5.37 2.77 9.14
C THR A 83 -6.30 3.65 8.32
N ALA A 84 -6.63 3.25 7.09
CA ALA A 84 -7.56 4.00 6.25
C ALA A 84 -8.96 4.08 6.88
N LEU A 85 -9.48 2.96 7.37
CA LEU A 85 -10.80 2.90 8.01
C LEU A 85 -10.84 3.75 9.29
N SER A 86 -9.79 3.74 10.11
CA SER A 86 -9.68 4.58 11.31
C SER A 86 -9.70 6.07 10.94
N ILE A 87 -8.93 6.49 9.94
CA ILE A 87 -8.94 7.89 9.48
C ILE A 87 -10.32 8.28 8.93
N PHE A 88 -10.98 7.40 8.18
CA PHE A 88 -12.33 7.66 7.68
C PHE A 88 -13.35 7.82 8.80
N GLU A 89 -13.24 7.02 9.86
CA GLU A 89 -14.10 7.13 11.04
C GLU A 89 -13.85 8.43 11.81
N GLU A 90 -12.58 8.77 12.07
CA GLU A 90 -12.20 10.01 12.76
C GLU A 90 -12.64 11.27 12.00
N ARG A 91 -12.53 11.24 10.67
CA ARG A 91 -12.93 12.34 9.79
C ARG A 91 -14.42 12.32 9.46
N GLN A 92 -15.18 11.32 9.93
CA GLN A 92 -16.59 11.12 9.64
C GLN A 92 -16.90 11.10 8.13
N VAL A 93 -16.00 10.48 7.36
CA VAL A 93 -16.08 10.41 5.90
C VAL A 93 -16.54 9.02 5.48
N SER A 94 -17.62 8.96 4.68
CA SER A 94 -18.12 7.70 4.13
C SER A 94 -17.35 7.31 2.85
N LEU A 95 -16.09 6.90 3.04
CA LEU A 95 -15.24 6.34 1.99
C LEU A 95 -14.88 4.89 2.33
N GLY A 96 -14.67 4.09 1.29
CA GLY A 96 -14.16 2.72 1.43
C GLY A 96 -12.82 2.55 0.72
N VAL A 97 -11.95 1.71 1.26
CA VAL A 97 -10.70 1.30 0.61
C VAL A 97 -10.83 -0.15 0.12
N ARG A 98 -10.09 -0.51 -0.94
CA ARG A 98 -9.97 -1.89 -1.41
C ARG A 98 -8.49 -2.18 -1.62
N CYS A 99 -8.07 -3.37 -1.22
CA CYS A 99 -6.72 -3.86 -1.45
C CYS A 99 -6.79 -5.12 -2.33
N GLY A 100 -5.97 -5.15 -3.37
CA GLY A 100 -5.76 -6.33 -4.21
C GLY A 100 -4.32 -6.79 -4.06
N MET A 101 -4.11 -8.11 -4.01
CA MET A 101 -2.80 -8.72 -3.90
C MET A 101 -2.62 -9.79 -4.97
N ALA A 102 -1.45 -9.81 -5.59
CA ALA A 102 -1.05 -10.82 -6.56
C ALA A 102 0.40 -11.23 -6.30
N VAL A 103 0.72 -12.50 -6.57
CA VAL A 103 2.07 -13.05 -6.49
C VAL A 103 2.38 -13.72 -7.82
N GLY A 104 3.54 -13.41 -8.38
CA GLY A 104 3.97 -13.94 -9.67
C GLY A 104 5.16 -13.18 -10.23
N PRO A 105 5.65 -13.58 -11.42
CA PRO A 105 6.72 -12.87 -12.10
C PRO A 105 6.26 -11.47 -12.49
N GLY A 106 7.11 -10.47 -12.27
CA GLY A 106 6.86 -9.09 -12.63
C GLY A 106 8.14 -8.43 -13.15
N MET A 107 8.00 -7.48 -14.07
CA MET A 107 9.14 -6.70 -14.56
C MET A 107 9.22 -5.36 -13.81
N SER A 108 10.41 -5.03 -13.32
CA SER A 108 10.73 -3.75 -12.70
C SER A 108 11.92 -3.15 -13.44
N GLY A 109 11.83 -1.88 -13.84
CA GLY A 109 12.90 -1.16 -14.53
C GLY A 109 12.79 0.34 -14.26
N THR A 110 13.89 1.06 -14.46
CA THR A 110 13.93 2.52 -14.39
C THR A 110 13.65 3.11 -15.76
N ILE A 111 12.67 4.02 -15.86
CA ILE A 111 12.44 4.83 -17.05
C ILE A 111 13.04 6.21 -16.76
N GLY A 112 13.95 6.67 -17.61
CA GLY A 112 14.60 7.98 -17.57
C GLY A 112 14.05 8.92 -18.62
#